data_AF-A0A0V1PWX1-F1
#
_entry.id   AF-A0A0V1PWX1-F1
#
_cell.length_a   1.000
_cell.length_b   1.000
_cell.length_c   1.000
_cell.angle_alpha   90.00
_cell.angle_beta   90.00
_cell.angle_gamma   90.00
#
_symmetry.space_group_name_H-M   'P 1'
#
loop_
_entity.id
_entity.type
_entity.pdbx_description
1 polymer ?
#
loop_
_entity_poly.entity_id
_entity_poly.type
_entity_poly.pdbx_seq_one_letter_code
_entity_poly.pdbx_strand_id
1 'polypeptide(L)'
;MNSFVNASEFKKKVEKSDKISVIGTGAVGIEIAAEIKHYYPEKTVNLIHLYSLFPTELLYEKFKEYVHSALKDAGINIYLETRIEEELADGNLATVDGRIIESQFNYWSSGKK
;
A
#
# COMPACT_ATOMS: atom_id res chain seq x y z
N MET A 1 22.65 8.70 -4.25
CA MET A 1 21.88 9.18 -3.08
C MET A 1 21.13 10.43 -3.53
N ASN A 2 19.89 10.26 -3.97
CA ASN A 2 18.92 11.33 -4.26
C ASN A 2 17.60 10.65 -4.58
N SER A 3 16.78 10.39 -3.57
CA SER A 3 15.39 9.97 -3.76
C SER A 3 14.50 10.88 -2.93
N PHE A 4 14.58 12.18 -3.22
CA PHE A 4 13.42 13.03 -2.98
C PHE A 4 12.35 12.52 -3.94
N VAL A 5 11.31 11.89 -3.40
CA VAL A 5 10.09 11.63 -4.17
C VAL A 5 9.60 13.00 -4.65
N ASN A 6 9.69 13.25 -5.94
CA ASN A 6 9.12 14.47 -6.50
C ASN A 6 7.59 14.34 -6.35
N ALA A 7 7.00 15.11 -5.43
CA ALA A 7 5.57 15.06 -5.14
C ALA A 7 4.71 15.25 -6.41
N SER A 8 5.20 16.04 -7.38
CA SER A 8 4.50 16.23 -8.66
C SER A 8 4.53 14.98 -9.55
N GLU A 9 5.60 14.19 -9.51
CA GLU A 9 5.68 12.91 -10.23
C GLU A 9 4.83 11.85 -9.57
N PHE A 10 4.83 11.79 -8.24
CA PHE A 10 3.95 10.90 -7.49
C PHE A 10 2.48 11.17 -7.83
N LYS A 11 2.04 12.44 -7.76
CA LYS A 11 0.68 12.83 -8.11
C LYS A 11 0.31 12.40 -9.53
N LYS A 12 1.20 12.66 -10.50
CA LYS A 12 0.98 12.24 -11.90
C LYS A 12 0.86 10.72 -12.07
N LYS A 13 1.61 9.92 -11.30
CA LYS A 13 1.52 8.46 -11.34
C LYS A 13 0.19 7.98 -10.75
N VAL A 14 -0.23 8.56 -9.62
CA VAL A 14 -1.54 8.27 -9.00
C VAL A 14 -2.68 8.62 -9.95
N GLU A 15 -2.66 9.81 -10.56
CA GLU A 15 -3.71 10.26 -11.48
C GLU A 15 -3.89 9.32 -12.68
N LYS A 16 -2.79 8.78 -13.21
CA LYS A 16 -2.75 7.89 -14.38
C LYS A 16 -3.05 6.42 -14.10
N SER A 17 -3.13 6.02 -12.83
CA SER A 17 -3.28 4.62 -12.43
C SER A 17 -4.65 4.39 -11.80
N ASP A 18 -5.34 3.33 -12.20
CA ASP A 18 -6.62 2.91 -11.61
C ASP A 18 -6.44 1.88 -10.50
N LYS A 19 -5.33 1.12 -10.54
CA LYS A 19 -4.93 0.16 -9.51
C LYS A 19 -3.57 0.54 -8.94
N ILE A 20 -3.56 0.90 -7.65
CA ILE A 20 -2.36 1.37 -6.96
C ILE A 20 -2.10 0.47 -5.77
N SER A 21 -0.86 0.01 -5.63
CA SER A 21 -0.44 -0.79 -4.47
C SER A 21 0.55 -0.01 -3.62
N VAL A 22 0.27 0.05 -2.32
CA VAL A 22 1.15 0.60 -1.29
C VAL A 22 1.73 -0.57 -0.50
N ILE A 23 3.05 -0.72 -0.56
CA ILE A 23 3.78 -1.84 0.05
C ILE A 23 4.46 -1.34 1.33
N GLY A 24 3.99 -1.85 2.45
CA GLY A 24 4.38 -1.42 3.79
C GLY A 24 3.25 -0.65 4.49
N THR A 25 3.02 -0.97 5.76
CA THR A 25 1.94 -0.39 6.60
C THR A 25 2.49 0.30 7.85
N GLY A 26 3.64 0.95 7.72
CA GLY A 26 4.03 1.99 8.67
C GLY A 26 3.17 3.24 8.49
N ALA A 27 3.37 4.26 9.33
CA ALA A 27 2.60 5.50 9.28
C ALA A 27 2.48 6.09 7.86
N VAL A 28 3.59 6.18 7.12
CA VAL A 28 3.61 6.71 5.75
C VAL A 28 2.78 5.85 4.79
N GLY A 29 2.86 4.53 4.85
CA GLY A 29 2.11 3.66 3.96
C GLY A 29 0.59 3.75 4.21
N ILE A 30 0.21 3.84 5.49
CA ILE A 30 -1.18 4.03 5.90
C ILE A 30 -1.71 5.38 5.41
N GLU A 31 -0.97 6.47 5.65
CA GLU A 31 -1.35 7.82 5.24
C GLU A 31 -1.51 7.92 3.72
N ILE A 32 -0.53 7.43 2.96
CA ILE A 32 -0.56 7.46 1.49
C ILE A 32 -1.74 6.65 0.93
N ALA A 33 -2.01 5.45 1.46
CA ALA A 33 -3.14 4.65 1.01
C ALA A 33 -4.49 5.34 1.30
N ALA A 34 -4.63 5.91 2.50
CA ALA A 34 -5.82 6.64 2.91
C ALA A 34 -6.02 7.92 2.07
N GLU A 35 -4.97 8.69 1.84
CA GLU A 35 -5.02 9.93 1.06
C GLU A 35 -5.41 9.66 -0.40
N ILE A 36 -4.79 8.67 -1.05
CA ILE A 36 -5.17 8.28 -2.41
C ILE A 36 -6.65 7.90 -2.46
N LYS A 37 -7.11 7.03 -1.54
CA LYS A 37 -8.50 6.56 -1.56
C LYS A 37 -9.50 7.67 -1.26
N HIS A 38 -9.13 8.63 -0.40
CA HIS A 38 -9.95 9.79 -0.07
C HIS A 38 -10.16 10.73 -1.28
N TYR A 39 -9.08 11.06 -2.01
CA TYR A 39 -9.14 11.97 -3.15
C TYR A 39 -9.59 11.31 -4.46
N TYR A 40 -9.40 9.99 -4.58
CA TYR A 40 -9.75 9.19 -5.76
C TYR A 40 -10.58 7.96 -5.35
N PRO A 41 -11.83 8.15 -4.89
CA PRO A 41 -12.65 7.08 -4.33
C PRO A 41 -12.94 5.94 -5.33
N GLU A 42 -12.90 6.22 -6.63
CA GLU A 42 -13.09 5.24 -7.70
C GLU A 42 -11.89 4.31 -7.91
N LYS A 43 -10.69 4.70 -7.48
CA LYS A 43 -9.47 3.91 -7.69
C LYS A 43 -9.43 2.72 -6.74
N THR A 44 -8.82 1.64 -7.23
CA THR A 44 -8.48 0.48 -6.41
C THR A 44 -7.16 0.76 -5.70
N VAL A 45 -7.20 0.73 -4.38
CA VAL A 45 -6.01 0.90 -3.53
C VAL A 45 -5.77 -0.38 -2.77
N ASN A 46 -4.63 -1.01 -3.01
CA ASN A 46 -4.14 -2.18 -2.30
C ASN A 46 -3.14 -1.74 -1.24
N LEU A 47 -3.32 -2.15 0.00
CA LEU A 47 -2.38 -1.91 1.10
C LEU A 47 -1.81 -3.26 1.55
N ILE A 48 -0.51 -3.45 1.35
CA ILE A 48 0.14 -4.75 1.45
C ILE A 48 1.11 -4.77 2.62
N HIS A 49 0.97 -5.79 3.47
CA HIS A 49 1.83 -6.02 4.62
C HIS A 49 2.24 -7.48 4.76
N LEU A 50 3.47 -7.69 5.22
CA LEU A 50 4.04 -9.03 5.38
C LEU A 50 3.71 -9.69 6.73
N TYR A 51 3.20 -8.94 7.71
CA TYR A 51 2.74 -9.47 8.98
C TYR A 51 1.21 -9.51 9.05
N SER A 52 0.68 -10.24 10.02
CA SER A 52 -0.75 -10.40 10.27
C SER A 52 -1.42 -9.17 10.89
N LEU A 53 -0.65 -8.17 11.34
CA LEU A 53 -1.19 -7.00 12.02
C LEU A 53 -0.34 -5.75 11.77
N PHE A 54 -1.00 -4.60 11.71
CA PHE A 54 -0.36 -3.29 11.64
C PHE A 54 -1.22 -2.20 12.30
N PRO A 55 -0.65 -1.06 12.73
CA PRO A 55 0.78 -0.73 12.75
C PRO A 55 1.60 -1.62 13.69
N THR A 56 2.88 -1.85 13.37
CA THR A 56 3.78 -2.73 14.15
C THR A 56 4.31 -2.09 15.44
N GLU A 57 4.02 -0.81 15.66
CA GLU A 57 4.40 -0.06 16.86
C GLU A 57 3.72 -0.64 18.12
N LEU A 58 4.28 -0.32 19.30
CA LEU A 58 3.74 -0.69 20.62
C LEU A 58 2.47 0.11 20.91
N LEU A 59 1.42 -0.22 20.17
CA LEU A 59 0.08 0.35 20.26
C LEU A 59 -0.89 -0.67 20.84
N TYR A 60 -1.94 -0.18 21.50
CA TYR A 60 -3.02 -1.02 22.00
C TYR A 60 -3.70 -1.78 20.85
N GLU A 61 -4.03 -3.05 21.08
CA GLU A 61 -4.63 -3.92 20.07
C GLU A 61 -5.91 -3.31 19.45
N LYS A 62 -6.77 -2.73 20.30
CA LYS A 62 -7.98 -2.02 19.86
C LYS A 62 -7.71 -0.88 18.87
N PHE A 63 -6.57 -0.20 19.00
CA PHE A 63 -6.22 0.85 18.06
C PHE A 63 -5.84 0.27 16.70
N LYS A 64 -5.12 -0.86 16.68
CA LYS A 64 -4.75 -1.56 15.44
C LYS A 64 -5.99 -2.11 14.72
N GLU A 65 -6.91 -2.71 15.48
CA GLU A 65 -8.23 -3.13 14.97
C GLU A 65 -9.03 -1.96 14.40
N TYR A 66 -9.04 -0.82 15.09
CA TYR A 66 -9.73 0.40 14.62
C TYR A 66 -9.14 0.90 13.30
N VAL A 67 -7.81 1.01 13.20
CA VAL A 67 -7.13 1.42 11.96
C VAL A 67 -7.48 0.47 10.82
N HIS A 68 -7.44 -0.85 11.07
CA HIS A 68 -7.78 -1.84 10.06
C HIS A 68 -9.24 -1.74 9.61
N SER A 69 -10.19 -1.57 10.53
CA SER A 69 -11.60 -1.35 10.20
C SER A 69 -11.78 -0.08 9.38
N ALA A 70 -11.21 1.04 9.83
CA ALA A 70 -11.35 2.33 9.15
C ALA A 70 -10.84 2.30 7.71
N LEU A 71 -9.69 1.66 7.45
CA LEU A 71 -9.14 1.50 6.11
C LEU A 71 -10.02 0.59 5.23
N LYS A 72 -10.53 -0.51 5.81
CA LYS A 72 -11.45 -1.41 5.10
C LYS A 72 -12.78 -0.72 4.77
N ASP A 73 -13.32 0.05 5.71
CA ASP A 73 -14.56 0.82 5.55
C ASP A 73 -14.40 1.94 4.51
N ALA A 74 -13.19 2.48 4.35
CA ALA A 74 -12.83 3.38 3.26
C ALA A 74 -12.70 2.68 1.89
N GLY A 75 -12.86 1.36 1.83
CA GLY A 75 -12.77 0.57 0.59
C GLY A 75 -11.35 0.29 0.13
N ILE A 76 -10.36 0.29 1.04
CA ILE A 76 -8.99 -0.13 0.75
C ILE A 76 -8.90 -1.65 0.85
N ASN A 77 -8.27 -2.28 -0.15
CA ASN A 77 -8.01 -3.71 -0.16
C ASN A 77 -6.77 -3.99 0.70
N ILE A 78 -6.93 -4.70 1.80
CA ILE A 78 -5.83 -4.98 2.73
C ILE A 78 -5.33 -6.41 2.51
N TYR A 79 -4.05 -6.54 2.17
CA TYR A 79 -3.35 -7.82 2.00
C TYR A 79 -2.36 -8.00 3.16
N LEU A 80 -2.74 -8.81 4.14
CA LEU A 80 -1.89 -9.21 5.26
C LEU A 80 -1.11 -10.48 4.93
N GLU A 81 -0.07 -10.77 5.72
CA GLU A 81 0.77 -11.96 5.57
C GLU A 81 1.28 -12.16 4.14
N THR A 82 1.45 -11.04 3.43
CA THR A 82 1.73 -11.02 2.00
C THR A 82 3.09 -10.40 1.79
N ARG A 83 4.05 -11.24 1.41
CA ARG A 83 5.40 -10.83 1.04
C ARG A 83 5.51 -10.76 -0.48
N ILE A 84 5.87 -9.59 -0.99
CA ILE A 84 6.20 -9.40 -2.40
C ILE A 84 7.59 -9.96 -2.66
N GLU A 85 7.69 -10.82 -3.67
CA GLU A 85 8.94 -11.38 -4.19
C GLU A 85 9.50 -10.47 -5.29
N GLU A 86 8.66 -10.08 -6.24
CA GLU A 86 9.08 -9.32 -7.42
C GLU A 86 7.97 -8.36 -7.89
N GLU A 87 8.40 -7.19 -8.40
CA GLU A 87 7.57 -6.32 -9.22
C GLU A 87 7.80 -6.67 -10.69
N LEU A 88 6.77 -7.22 -11.33
CA LEU A 88 6.83 -7.73 -12.69
C LEU A 88 6.91 -6.57 -13.71
N ALA A 89 7.33 -6.90 -14.94
CA ALA A 89 7.52 -5.91 -16.00
C ALA A 89 6.23 -5.15 -16.39
N ASP A 90 5.06 -5.71 -16.11
CA ASP A 90 3.75 -5.11 -16.35
C ASP A 90 3.22 -4.29 -15.15
N GLY A 91 3.99 -4.22 -14.05
CA GLY A 91 3.63 -3.53 -12.81
C GLY A 91 2.94 -4.40 -11.77
N ASN A 92 2.54 -5.63 -12.11
CA ASN A 92 1.92 -6.54 -11.15
C ASN A 92 2.94 -7.01 -10.10
N LEU A 93 2.44 -7.43 -8.94
CA LEU A 93 3.27 -7.88 -7.83
C LEU A 93 3.16 -9.40 -7.68
N ALA A 94 4.27 -10.10 -7.87
CA ALA A 94 4.39 -11.52 -7.56
C ALA A 94 4.68 -11.69 -6.07
N THR A 95 3.93 -12.57 -5.41
CA THR A 95 4.11 -12.88 -4.00
C THR A 95 4.88 -14.19 -3.82
N VAL A 96 5.55 -14.33 -2.67
CA VAL A 96 6.33 -15.55 -2.34
C VAL A 96 5.47 -16.82 -2.33
N ASP A 97 4.15 -16.69 -2.07
CA ASP A 97 3.20 -17.80 -2.11
C ASP A 97 2.57 -18.04 -3.50
N GLY A 98 3.08 -17.40 -4.54
CA GLY A 98 2.72 -17.65 -5.94
C GLY A 98 1.45 -16.95 -6.43
N ARG A 99 0.90 -16.00 -5.66
CA ARG A 99 -0.21 -15.13 -6.09
C ARG A 99 0.33 -13.97 -6.92
N ILE A 100 -0.55 -13.41 -7.76
CA ILE A 100 -0.31 -12.16 -8.47
C ILE A 100 -1.30 -11.12 -7.97
N ILE A 101 -0.80 -9.96 -7.55
CA ILE A 101 -1.62 -8.80 -7.20
C ILE A 101 -1.53 -7.79 -8.34
N GLU A 102 -2.67 -7.48 -8.95
CA GLU A 102 -2.74 -6.55 -10.06
C GLU A 102 -2.45 -5.11 -9.61
N SER A 103 -1.55 -4.44 -10.33
CA SER A 103 -1.12 -3.10 -9.98
C SER A 103 -0.55 -2.36 -11.19
N GLN A 104 -0.81 -1.06 -11.28
CA GLN A 104 -0.28 -0.18 -12.31
C GLN A 104 0.74 0.83 -11.74
N PHE A 105 0.68 1.07 -10.43
CA PHE A 105 1.65 1.89 -9.72
C PHE A 105 1.92 1.31 -8.32
N ASN A 106 3.20 1.11 -8.02
CA ASN A 106 3.67 0.55 -6.76
C ASN A 106 4.43 1.59 -5.94
N TYR A 107 3.91 1.92 -4.75
CA TYR A 107 4.57 2.79 -3.79
C TYR A 107 5.15 1.96 -2.64
N TRP A 108 6.48 1.89 -2.58
CA TRP A 108 7.21 1.16 -1.55
C TRP A 108 7.50 2.08 -0.38
N SER A 109 6.80 1.87 0.75
CA SER A 109 7.01 2.60 2.01
C SER A 109 7.80 1.78 3.04
N SER A 110 8.05 0.50 2.78
CA SER A 110 9.10 -0.26 3.45
C SER A 110 10.43 0.11 2.82
N GLY A 111 11.42 0.55 3.61
CA GLY A 111 12.75 0.85 3.09
C GLY A 111 13.24 -0.29 2.19
N LYS A 112 13.55 0.00 0.92
CA LYS A 112 14.13 -0.98 0.01
C LYS A 112 15.47 -1.41 0.62
N LYS A 113 15.62 -2.69 0.94
CA LYS A 113 16.94 -3.28 1.09
C LYS A 113 17.43 -3.69 -0.29
#